data_AF-A0A9R0YX57-F1
#
_entry.id   AF-A0A9R0YX57-F1
#
_cell.length_a   1.000
_cell.length_b   1.000
_cell.length_c   1.000
_cell.angle_alpha   90.00
_cell.angle_beta   90.00
_cell.angle_gamma   90.00
#
_symmetry.space_group_name_H-M   'P 1'
#
loop_
_entity.id
_entity.type
_entity.pdbx_description
1 polymer ?
#
loop_
_entity_poly.entity_id
_entity_poly.type
_entity_poly.pdbx_seq_one_letter_code
_entity_poly.pdbx_strand_id
1 'polypeptide(L)'
;MEVALVSAATGALKPVLGKLATLLGDEYKRFKGVHGDIKSLSNELAAMEAFLLNMSEEEDPDVQDKVWMNEVRELSYDMEDSIDDFMQSVGNEDTKPDGVWEKMKTSFGKLGKMKARRRIGNEIHDLKKQIIEVAERNERYKGLLQGQEYNC
;
A
#
# COMPACT_ATOMS: atom_id res chain seq x y z
N MET A 1 -9.87 -0.13 16.92
CA MET A 1 -10.27 -0.82 15.67
C MET A 1 -9.11 -0.81 14.66
N GLU A 2 -8.28 0.22 14.67
CA GLU A 2 -7.13 0.42 13.76
C GLU A 2 -6.04 -0.65 13.84
N VAL A 3 -5.64 -1.03 15.05
CA VAL A 3 -4.66 -2.11 15.28
C VAL A 3 -5.10 -3.42 14.61
N ALA A 4 -6.41 -3.69 14.54
CA ALA A 4 -6.93 -4.89 13.88
C ALA A 4 -6.85 -4.79 12.35
N LEU A 5 -7.05 -3.62 11.76
CA LEU A 5 -6.92 -3.41 10.31
C LEU A 5 -5.47 -3.54 9.85
N VAL A 6 -4.54 -2.92 10.59
CA VAL A 6 -3.10 -3.05 10.30
C VAL A 6 -2.64 -4.50 10.47
N SER A 7 -3.05 -5.16 11.57
CA SER A 7 -2.72 -6.57 11.80
C SER A 7 -3.28 -7.48 10.69
N ALA A 8 -4.50 -7.21 10.22
CA ALA A 8 -5.09 -7.97 9.12
C ALA A 8 -4.35 -7.76 7.78
N ALA A 9 -4.02 -6.51 7.44
CA ALA A 9 -3.31 -6.20 6.19
C ALA A 9 -1.86 -6.72 6.19
N THR A 10 -1.13 -6.51 7.28
CA THR A 10 0.24 -7.07 7.44
C THR A 10 0.22 -8.59 7.50
N GLY A 11 -0.77 -9.18 8.17
CA GLY A 11 -0.99 -10.63 8.20
C GLY A 11 -1.24 -11.23 6.82
N ALA A 12 -1.95 -10.51 5.94
CA ALA A 12 -2.21 -10.95 4.56
C ALA A 12 -0.98 -10.77 3.63
N LEU A 13 -0.13 -9.75 3.86
CA LEU A 13 1.08 -9.53 3.07
C LEU A 13 2.18 -10.56 3.31
N LYS A 14 2.32 -11.05 4.55
CA LYS A 14 3.41 -11.96 4.94
C LYS A 14 3.45 -13.27 4.13
N PRO A 15 2.33 -14.00 3.93
CA PRO A 15 2.30 -15.17 3.06
C PRO A 15 2.75 -14.86 1.64
N VAL A 16 2.27 -13.75 1.07
CA VAL A 16 2.62 -13.30 -0.29
C VAL A 16 4.13 -13.06 -0.41
N LEU A 17 4.73 -12.32 0.53
CA LEU A 17 6.17 -12.08 0.58
C LEU A 17 6.98 -13.37 0.69
N GLY A 18 6.53 -14.31 1.53
CA GLY A 18 7.14 -15.64 1.66
C GLY A 18 7.12 -16.42 0.35
N LYS A 19 5.97 -16.49 -0.33
CA LYS A 19 5.84 -17.20 -1.60
C LYS A 19 6.65 -16.56 -2.72
N LEU A 20 6.70 -15.22 -2.79
CA LEU A 20 7.57 -14.53 -3.75
C LEU A 20 9.06 -14.83 -3.50
N ALA A 21 9.49 -14.92 -2.24
CA ALA A 21 10.85 -15.34 -1.90
C ALA A 21 11.13 -16.78 -2.36
N THR A 22 10.17 -17.69 -2.22
CA THR A 22 10.26 -19.05 -2.76
C THR A 22 10.39 -19.05 -4.29
N LEU A 23 9.62 -18.22 -5.00
CA LEU A 23 9.71 -18.09 -6.47
C LEU A 23 11.05 -17.50 -6.94
N LEU A 24 11.71 -16.70 -6.10
CA LEU A 24 13.08 -16.24 -6.33
C LEU A 24 14.13 -17.31 -6.05
N GLY A 25 13.73 -18.43 -5.45
CA GLY A 25 14.59 -19.58 -5.17
C GLY A 25 14.98 -20.35 -6.43
N ASP A 26 16.02 -21.17 -6.27
CA ASP A 26 16.58 -22.01 -7.32
C ASP A 26 15.66 -23.14 -7.78
N GLU A 27 14.57 -23.41 -7.05
CA GLU A 27 13.56 -24.40 -7.41
C GLU A 27 12.71 -23.93 -8.62
N TYR A 28 12.63 -22.63 -8.86
CA TYR A 28 11.83 -22.01 -9.93
C TYR A 28 12.71 -21.45 -11.06
N LYS A 29 13.84 -22.12 -11.36
CA LYS A 29 14.83 -21.72 -12.39
C LYS A 29 14.23 -21.46 -13.79
N ARG A 30 13.10 -22.09 -14.13
CA ARG A 30 12.38 -21.87 -15.39
C ARG A 30 11.88 -20.41 -15.55
N PHE A 31 11.80 -19.66 -14.45
CA PHE A 31 11.23 -18.32 -14.38
C PHE A 31 12.25 -17.21 -14.12
N LYS A 32 13.53 -17.47 -14.35
CA LYS A 32 14.57 -16.44 -14.29
C LYS A 32 14.29 -15.23 -15.18
N GLY A 33 13.54 -15.41 -16.28
CA GLY A 33 13.12 -14.31 -17.16
C GLY A 33 12.19 -13.28 -16.49
N VAL A 34 11.49 -13.66 -15.42
CA VAL A 34 10.55 -12.80 -14.68
C VAL A 34 11.01 -12.52 -13.24
N HIS A 35 12.18 -13.03 -12.83
CA HIS A 35 12.76 -12.77 -11.50
C HIS A 35 12.93 -11.28 -11.20
N GLY A 36 13.25 -10.47 -12.21
CA GLY A 36 13.35 -9.01 -12.05
C GLY A 36 12.03 -8.39 -11.58
N ASP A 37 10.94 -8.78 -12.22
CA ASP A 37 9.58 -8.31 -11.90
C ASP A 37 9.11 -8.84 -10.54
N ILE A 38 9.36 -10.12 -10.24
CA ILE A 38 9.07 -10.73 -8.92
C ILE A 38 9.84 -10.01 -7.82
N LYS A 39 11.12 -9.70 -8.02
CA LYS A 39 11.93 -8.97 -7.05
C LYS A 39 11.42 -7.54 -6.85
N SER A 40 11.04 -6.87 -7.94
CA SER A 40 10.42 -5.54 -7.86
C SER A 40 9.12 -5.60 -7.07
N LEU A 41 8.31 -6.64 -7.25
CA LEU A 41 7.08 -6.86 -6.48
C LEU A 41 7.37 -7.01 -4.99
N SER A 42 8.28 -7.92 -4.63
CA SER A 42 8.64 -8.18 -3.24
C SER A 42 9.11 -6.90 -2.56
N ASN A 43 9.91 -6.08 -3.24
CA ASN A 43 10.38 -4.81 -2.70
C ASN A 43 9.22 -3.82 -2.45
N GLU A 44 8.29 -3.70 -3.40
CA GLU A 44 7.16 -2.80 -3.26
C GLU A 44 6.21 -3.25 -2.14
N LEU A 45 5.90 -4.56 -2.06
CA LEU A 45 5.07 -5.11 -1.00
C LEU A 45 5.74 -5.00 0.38
N ALA A 46 7.06 -5.19 0.47
CA ALA A 46 7.79 -4.99 1.71
C ALA A 46 7.77 -3.52 2.16
N ALA A 47 7.84 -2.57 1.21
CA ALA A 47 7.67 -1.15 1.51
C ALA A 47 6.26 -0.84 2.04
N MET A 48 5.23 -1.49 1.51
CA MET A 48 3.86 -1.37 2.01
C MET A 48 3.69 -1.99 3.40
N GLU A 49 4.28 -3.16 3.65
CA GLU A 49 4.28 -3.78 4.99
C GLU A 49 4.95 -2.85 6.00
N ALA A 50 6.12 -2.30 5.69
CA ALA A 50 6.83 -1.36 6.55
C ALA A 50 6.00 -0.09 6.82
N PHE A 51 5.33 0.44 5.81
CA PHE A 51 4.44 1.59 5.97
C PHE A 51 3.23 1.29 6.86
N LEU A 52 2.61 0.12 6.68
CA LEU A 52 1.52 -0.33 7.54
C LEU A 52 1.97 -0.47 9.00
N LEU A 53 3.17 -1.02 9.24
CA LEU A 53 3.74 -1.12 10.59
C LEU A 53 3.94 0.27 11.21
N ASN A 54 4.44 1.24 10.44
CA ASN A 54 4.56 2.62 10.92
C ASN A 54 3.19 3.24 11.26
N MET A 55 2.16 2.96 10.48
CA MET A 55 0.79 3.40 10.79
C MET A 55 0.20 2.74 12.03
N SER A 56 0.64 1.54 12.43
CA SER A 56 0.18 0.95 13.71
C SER A 56 0.67 1.70 14.93
N GLU A 57 1.69 2.54 14.79
CA GLU A 57 2.20 3.41 15.85
C GLU A 57 1.44 4.74 15.92
N GLU A 58 0.61 5.08 14.92
CA GLU A 58 -0.22 6.27 14.91
C GLU A 58 -1.54 6.02 15.67
N GLU A 59 -1.89 6.94 16.58
CA GLU A 59 -3.07 6.80 17.44
C GLU A 59 -4.40 7.03 16.69
N ASP A 60 -4.40 7.81 15.60
CA ASP A 60 -5.62 8.13 14.84
C ASP A 60 -5.36 8.25 13.32
N PRO A 61 -5.23 7.11 12.61
CA PRO A 61 -5.17 7.11 11.15
C PRO A 61 -6.48 7.64 10.55
N ASP A 62 -6.37 8.39 9.46
CA ASP A 62 -7.52 9.02 8.83
C ASP A 62 -8.38 8.02 8.04
N VAL A 63 -9.54 8.46 7.54
CA VAL A 63 -10.46 7.58 6.80
C VAL A 63 -9.82 7.01 5.52
N GLN A 64 -8.96 7.79 4.86
CA GLN A 64 -8.26 7.38 3.64
C GLN A 64 -7.20 6.31 3.94
N ASP A 65 -6.57 6.37 5.11
CA ASP A 65 -5.66 5.35 5.64
C ASP A 65 -6.37 4.02 5.80
N LYS A 66 -7.53 4.02 6.46
CA LYS A 66 -8.32 2.81 6.73
C LYS A 66 -8.79 2.14 5.43
N VAL A 67 -9.27 2.94 4.48
CA VAL A 67 -9.66 2.45 3.16
C VAL A 67 -8.45 1.83 2.45
N TRP A 68 -7.30 2.50 2.48
CA TRP A 68 -6.10 2.01 1.83
C TRP A 68 -5.57 0.71 2.48
N MET A 69 -5.58 0.61 3.81
CA MET A 69 -5.22 -0.62 4.54
C MET A 69 -6.12 -1.79 4.13
N ASN A 70 -7.42 -1.54 3.98
CA ASN A 70 -8.37 -2.56 3.52
C ASN A 70 -8.09 -2.98 2.07
N GLU A 71 -7.81 -2.03 1.19
CA GLU A 71 -7.42 -2.33 -0.21
C GLU A 71 -6.12 -3.14 -0.28
N VAL A 72 -5.14 -2.85 0.59
CA VAL A 72 -3.90 -3.65 0.70
C VAL A 72 -4.21 -5.08 1.12
N ARG A 73 -5.11 -5.27 2.08
CA ARG A 73 -5.54 -6.61 2.51
C ARG A 73 -6.18 -7.39 1.36
N GLU A 74 -7.17 -6.81 0.68
CA GLU A 74 -7.85 -7.49 -0.44
C GLU A 74 -6.88 -7.77 -1.60
N LEU A 75 -5.99 -6.83 -1.92
CA LEU A 75 -4.96 -7.05 -2.93
C LEU A 75 -4.00 -8.18 -2.55
N SER A 76 -3.69 -8.33 -1.26
CA SER A 76 -2.84 -9.41 -0.78
C SER A 76 -3.49 -10.76 -1.03
N TYR A 77 -4.80 -10.91 -0.79
CA TYR A 77 -5.53 -12.15 -1.12
C TYR A 77 -5.55 -12.42 -2.63
N ASP A 78 -5.87 -11.42 -3.46
CA ASP A 78 -5.83 -11.55 -4.93
C ASP A 78 -4.44 -12.01 -5.43
N MET A 79 -3.38 -11.49 -4.81
CA MET A 79 -1.99 -11.83 -5.13
C MET A 79 -1.61 -13.22 -4.63
N GLU A 80 -2.04 -13.58 -3.43
CA GLU A 80 -1.82 -14.90 -2.85
C GLU A 80 -2.42 -15.99 -3.76
N ASP A 81 -3.68 -15.83 -4.16
CA ASP A 81 -4.37 -16.73 -5.08
C ASP A 81 -3.64 -16.82 -6.43
N SER A 82 -3.20 -15.67 -6.97
CA SER A 82 -2.46 -15.63 -8.24
C SER A 82 -1.11 -16.35 -8.17
N ILE A 83 -0.43 -16.27 -7.02
CA ILE A 83 0.85 -16.95 -6.78
C ILE A 83 0.63 -18.45 -6.55
N ASP A 84 -0.42 -18.84 -5.84
CA ASP A 84 -0.75 -20.26 -5.62
C ASP A 84 -1.15 -20.96 -6.92
N ASP A 85 -2.00 -20.32 -7.74
CA ASP A 85 -2.32 -20.76 -9.09
C ASP A 85 -1.03 -20.94 -9.92
N PHE A 86 -0.09 -20.00 -9.79
CA PHE A 86 1.20 -20.06 -10.45
C PHE A 86 2.02 -21.25 -9.98
N MET A 87 2.26 -21.39 -8.68
CA MET A 87 3.04 -22.49 -8.11
C MET A 87 2.44 -23.86 -8.45
N GLN A 88 1.11 -24.00 -8.47
CA GLN A 88 0.43 -25.22 -8.91
C GLN A 88 0.62 -25.50 -10.41
N SER A 89 0.56 -24.47 -11.25
CA SER A 89 0.78 -24.61 -12.70
C SER A 89 2.21 -25.07 -13.03
N VAL A 90 3.18 -24.74 -12.19
CA VAL A 90 4.59 -25.15 -12.35
C VAL A 90 4.77 -26.65 -12.08
N GLY A 91 3.97 -27.23 -11.18
CA GLY A 91 4.01 -28.67 -10.88
C GLY A 91 3.40 -29.56 -11.97
N ASN A 92 2.62 -29.00 -12.90
CA ASN A 92 1.97 -29.71 -14.00
C ASN A 92 2.61 -29.32 -15.34
N GLU A 93 3.38 -30.23 -15.95
CA GLU A 93 4.13 -30.00 -17.20
C GLU A 93 3.27 -29.52 -18.39
N ASP A 94 1.96 -29.76 -18.35
CA ASP A 94 0.99 -29.42 -19.40
C ASP A 94 0.46 -27.98 -19.36
N THR A 95 0.76 -27.20 -18.31
CA THR A 95 0.19 -25.86 -18.13
C THR A 95 1.04 -24.80 -18.81
N LYS A 96 0.44 -24.00 -19.70
CA LYS A 96 1.14 -22.88 -20.36
C LYS A 96 1.38 -21.74 -19.36
N PRO A 97 2.65 -21.34 -19.11
CA PRO A 97 2.98 -20.28 -18.15
C PRO A 97 2.42 -18.90 -18.54
N ASP A 98 2.03 -18.71 -19.80
CA ASP A 98 1.57 -17.43 -20.35
C ASP A 98 0.30 -16.92 -19.66
N GLY A 99 -0.69 -17.79 -19.40
CA GLY A 99 -1.97 -17.39 -18.82
C GLY A 99 -1.86 -16.96 -17.35
N VAL A 100 -0.92 -17.57 -16.61
CA VAL A 100 -0.73 -17.25 -15.20
C VAL A 100 0.12 -15.98 -15.02
N TRP A 101 1.08 -15.74 -15.90
CA TRP A 101 1.84 -14.49 -15.94
C TRP A 101 0.92 -13.28 -16.17
N GLU A 102 -0.11 -13.41 -17.02
CA GLU A 102 -1.10 -12.35 -17.24
C GLU A 102 -1.96 -12.06 -15.99
N LYS A 103 -2.31 -13.08 -15.19
CA LYS A 103 -2.97 -12.87 -13.89
C LYS A 103 -2.07 -12.09 -12.94
N MET A 104 -0.80 -12.50 -12.82
CA MET A 104 0.20 -11.76 -12.03
C MET A 104 0.27 -10.30 -12.47
N LYS A 105 0.45 -10.01 -13.76
CA LYS A 105 0.49 -8.64 -14.31
C LYS A 105 -0.74 -7.81 -13.95
N THR A 106 -1.91 -8.43 -13.95
CA THR A 106 -3.16 -7.75 -13.56
C THR A 106 -3.08 -7.29 -12.10
N SER A 107 -2.61 -8.14 -11.19
CA SER A 107 -2.39 -7.79 -9.78
C SER A 107 -1.32 -6.72 -9.60
N PHE A 108 -0.21 -6.78 -10.36
CA PHE A 108 0.79 -5.69 -10.42
C PHE A 108 0.15 -4.34 -10.84
N GLY A 109 -0.73 -4.36 -11.84
CA GLY A 109 -1.43 -3.18 -12.30
C GLY A 109 -2.35 -2.57 -11.23
N LYS A 110 -2.99 -3.40 -10.40
CA LYS A 110 -3.81 -2.94 -9.26
C LYS A 110 -2.93 -2.28 -8.19
N LEU A 111 -1.78 -2.88 -7.86
CA LEU A 111 -0.82 -2.34 -6.90
C LEU A 111 -0.37 -0.92 -7.27
N GLY A 112 0.03 -0.71 -8.53
CA GLY A 112 0.47 0.59 -9.01
C GLY A 112 -0.62 1.66 -8.92
N LYS A 113 -1.88 1.31 -9.25
CA LYS A 113 -3.03 2.22 -9.11
C LYS A 113 -3.29 2.59 -7.65
N MET A 114 -3.18 1.64 -6.74
CA MET A 114 -3.37 1.86 -5.30
C MET A 114 -2.30 2.79 -4.72
N LYS A 115 -1.03 2.63 -5.12
CA LYS A 115 0.06 3.55 -4.77
C LYS A 115 -0.20 4.96 -5.27
N ALA A 116 -0.63 5.11 -6.53
CA ALA A 116 -0.95 6.41 -7.11
C ALA A 116 -2.10 7.09 -6.37
N ARG A 117 -3.17 6.36 -6.06
CA ARG A 117 -4.31 6.86 -5.28
C ARG A 117 -3.87 7.35 -3.91
N ARG A 118 -3.05 6.57 -3.21
CA ARG A 118 -2.53 6.93 -1.88
C ARG A 118 -1.74 8.23 -1.91
N ARG A 119 -0.84 8.37 -2.88
CA ARG A 119 -0.04 9.57 -3.06
C ARG A 119 -0.91 10.81 -3.28
N ILE A 120 -1.91 10.72 -4.17
CA ILE A 120 -2.86 11.81 -4.41
C ILE A 120 -3.64 12.16 -3.13
N GLY A 121 -4.06 11.15 -2.37
CA GLY A 121 -4.72 11.33 -1.07
C GLY A 121 -3.86 12.12 -0.08
N ASN A 122 -2.57 11.77 0.04
CA ASN A 122 -1.63 12.48 0.91
C ASN A 122 -1.42 13.94 0.46
N GLU A 123 -1.24 14.19 -0.85
CA GLU A 123 -1.08 15.56 -1.38
C GLU A 123 -2.33 16.43 -1.06
N ILE A 124 -3.53 15.85 -1.13
CA ILE A 124 -4.77 16.54 -0.74
C ILE A 124 -4.82 16.79 0.78
N HIS A 125 -4.40 15.83 1.59
CA HIS A 125 -4.34 15.96 3.05
C HIS A 125 -3.41 17.12 3.45
N ASP A 126 -2.21 17.16 2.87
CA ASP A 126 -1.21 18.21 3.12
C ASP A 126 -1.74 19.62 2.75
N LEU A 127 -2.45 19.73 1.62
CA LEU A 127 -3.06 21.00 1.20
C LEU A 127 -4.15 21.45 2.18
N LYS A 128 -4.99 20.54 2.66
CA LYS A 128 -6.02 20.86 3.67
C LYS A 128 -5.39 21.36 4.96
N LYS A 129 -4.33 20.71 5.43
CA LYS A 129 -3.59 21.13 6.62
C LYS A 129 -3.06 22.56 6.48
N GLN A 130 -2.42 22.87 5.34
CA GLN A 130 -1.92 24.22 5.06
C GLN A 130 -3.03 25.28 5.07
N ILE A 131 -4.21 24.97 4.52
CA ILE A 131 -5.36 25.89 4.53
C ILE A 131 -5.82 26.20 5.96
N ILE A 132 -5.91 25.17 6.82
CA ILE A 132 -6.30 25.34 8.23
C ILE A 132 -5.27 26.19 8.97
N GLU A 133 -3.97 25.89 8.82
CA GLU A 133 -2.89 26.66 9.45
C GLU A 133 -2.91 28.15 9.04
N VAL A 134 -3.20 28.43 7.77
CA VAL A 134 -3.37 29.80 7.26
C VAL A 134 -4.60 30.47 7.85
N ALA A 135 -5.74 29.76 7.94
CA ALA A 135 -6.96 30.29 8.55
C ALA A 135 -6.75 30.67 10.02
N GLU A 136 -6.14 29.78 10.81
CA GLU A 136 -5.80 30.04 12.22
C GLU A 136 -4.83 31.22 12.36
N ARG A 137 -3.85 31.34 11.46
CA ARG A 137 -2.91 32.48 11.46
C ARG A 137 -3.65 33.79 11.18
N ASN A 138 -4.61 33.78 10.27
CA ASN A 138 -5.40 34.97 9.94
C ASN A 138 -6.30 35.40 11.10
N GLU A 139 -6.94 34.46 11.80
CA GLU A 139 -7.74 34.76 13.00
C GLU A 139 -6.89 35.40 14.11
N ARG A 140 -5.67 34.88 14.33
CA ARG A 140 -4.72 35.46 15.29
C ARG A 140 -4.40 36.93 14.98
N TYR A 141 -4.13 37.27 13.71
CA TYR A 141 -3.83 38.67 13.34
C TYR A 141 -5.04 39.58 13.43
N LYS A 142 -6.23 39.09 13.08
CA LYS A 142 -7.47 39.86 13.19
C LYS A 142 -7.79 40.24 14.64
N GLY A 143 -7.56 39.33 15.60
CA GLY A 143 -7.72 39.59 17.03
C GLY A 143 -6.74 40.65 17.57
N LEU A 144 -5.50 40.69 17.06
CA LEU A 144 -4.51 41.69 17.46
C LEU A 144 -4.85 43.10 16.96
N LEU A 145 -5.42 43.22 15.75
CA LEU A 145 -5.85 44.51 15.20
C LEU A 145 -7.06 45.09 15.94
N GLN A 146 -8.02 44.24 16.35
CA GLN A 146 -9.18 44.66 17.14
C GLN A 146 -8.81 45.07 18.57
N GLY A 147 -7.73 44.56 19.15
CA GLY A 147 -7.25 44.94 20.48
C GLY A 147 -6.55 46.30 20.56
N GLN A 148 -6.18 46.92 19.42
CA GLN A 148 -5.55 48.24 19.40
C GLN A 148 -6.55 49.40 19.30
N GLU A 149 -7.82 49.15 18.95
CA GLU A 149 -8.86 50.18 18.87
C GLU A 149 -9.56 50.47 20.22
N TYR A 150 -9.34 49.67 21.27
CA TYR A 150 -9.96 49.86 22.60
C TYR A 150 -9.04 50.47 23.67
N ASN A 151 -7.86 50.99 23.29
CA ASN A 151 -6.87 51.57 24.19
C ASN A 151 -6.65 53.09 23.94
N CYS A 152 -7.70 53.82 23.59
CA CYS A 152 -7.70 55.29 23.54
C CYS A 152 -8.74 55.89 24.49
#